data_AF-A0A9Q8L8L9-F1
#
_entry.id   AF-A0A9Q8L8L9-F1
#
_cell.length_a   1.000
_cell.length_b   1.000
_cell.length_c   1.000
_cell.angle_alpha   90.00
_cell.angle_beta   90.00
_cell.angle_gamma   90.00
#
_symmetry.space_group_name_H-M   'P 1'
#
loop_
_entity.id
_entity.type
_entity.pdbx_description
1 polymer ?
#
loop_
_entity_poly.entity_id
_entity_poly.type
_entity_poly.pdbx_seq_one_letter_code
_entity_poly.pdbx_strand_id
1 'polypeptide(L)'
;MATIKAPRAFSSSICHACRQRLLPATQQRPFSSTPKTAAGDDALSGLNTLSNQLGRNNRPRGYTQTPGSPSDPWGGASLSSILDADAGSFLTSQFANNLNLNSAAIDLPHKLHVYATKHNTHITFVQPARPASQTASSGISGTSASASDLKKQIDVLISLSTGNLGFRKAGRGSYDAGYQLGAFVMKQIQEKGMLRDVHKLEVVLRGFGAGREAVSKILLGSEGAALRRRITSVVDATRLKQGGPRSKKPRRLG
;
A
#
# COMPACT_ATOMS: atom_id res chain seq x y z
N MET A 1 29.93 -28.22 50.69
CA MET A 1 28.57 -27.80 51.11
C MET A 1 28.50 -26.29 51.11
N ALA A 2 27.70 -25.72 50.21
CA ALA A 2 27.54 -24.28 50.00
C ALA A 2 26.50 -23.70 50.97
N THR A 3 26.78 -22.54 51.57
CA THR A 3 25.78 -21.75 52.31
C THR A 3 25.38 -20.53 51.47
N ILE A 4 24.17 -20.58 50.94
CA ILE A 4 23.57 -19.52 50.12
C ILE A 4 23.00 -18.45 51.06
N LYS A 5 23.48 -17.21 50.92
CA LYS A 5 23.00 -16.04 51.68
C LYS A 5 21.84 -15.40 50.92
N ALA A 6 20.67 -15.30 51.55
CA ALA A 6 19.46 -14.73 50.96
C ALA A 6 19.58 -13.20 50.69
N PRO A 7 18.98 -12.66 49.62
CA PRO A 7 18.96 -11.22 49.38
C PRO A 7 17.93 -10.51 50.29
N ARG A 8 18.30 -9.33 50.80
CA ARG A 8 17.44 -8.45 51.60
C ARG A 8 16.30 -7.89 50.74
N ALA A 9 15.06 -8.04 51.19
CA ALA A 9 13.90 -7.43 50.57
C ALA A 9 13.92 -5.91 50.77
N PHE A 10 13.91 -5.14 49.68
CA PHE A 10 13.64 -3.71 49.73
C PHE A 10 12.14 -3.50 49.92
N SER A 11 11.73 -3.06 51.12
CA SER A 11 10.38 -2.56 51.37
C SER A 11 10.25 -1.14 50.80
N SER A 12 9.63 -0.99 49.64
CA SER A 12 9.23 0.32 49.12
C SER A 12 7.95 0.78 49.80
N SER A 13 8.07 1.64 50.82
CA SER A 13 6.93 2.34 51.38
C SER A 13 6.46 3.42 50.40
N ILE A 14 5.51 3.06 49.55
CA ILE A 14 4.82 4.02 48.68
C ILE A 14 3.89 4.88 49.56
N CYS A 15 4.04 6.21 49.49
CA CYS A 15 3.22 7.12 50.28
C CYS A 15 1.74 7.07 49.87
N HIS A 16 0.86 7.46 50.81
CA HIS A 16 -0.59 7.38 50.66
C HIS A 16 -1.13 8.13 49.42
N ALA A 17 -0.44 9.21 49.01
CA ALA A 17 -0.79 10.00 47.82
C ALA A 17 -0.45 9.28 46.50
N CYS A 18 0.64 8.50 46.45
CA CYS A 18 1.03 7.75 45.25
C CYS A 18 0.16 6.49 45.04
N ARG A 19 -0.42 5.94 46.12
CA ARG A 19 -1.32 4.78 46.06
C ARG A 19 -2.65 5.10 45.35
N GLN A 20 -3.14 6.33 45.47
CA GLN A 20 -4.40 6.76 44.85
C GLN A 20 -4.31 7.01 43.33
N ARG A 21 -3.10 7.19 42.78
CA ARG A 21 -2.89 7.40 41.33
C ARG A 21 -2.71 6.12 40.51
N LEU A 22 -2.49 4.98 41.17
CA LEU A 22 -2.22 3.69 40.51
C LEU A 22 -3.43 2.74 40.50
N LEU A 23 -4.59 3.20 40.98
CA LEU A 23 -5.82 2.43 40.85
C LEU A 23 -6.40 2.63 39.44
N PRO A 24 -6.67 1.55 38.68
CA PRO A 24 -7.40 1.68 37.43
C PRO A 24 -8.81 2.17 37.74
N ALA A 25 -9.13 3.38 37.31
CA ALA A 25 -10.50 3.88 37.31
C ALA A 25 -11.31 3.04 36.31
N THR A 26 -12.04 2.04 36.80
CA THR A 26 -13.09 1.34 36.07
C THR A 26 -14.28 2.30 35.89
N GLN A 27 -14.14 3.27 34.98
CA GLN A 27 -15.31 3.93 34.42
C GLN A 27 -15.95 3.00 33.41
N GLN A 28 -16.90 2.19 33.88
CA GLN A 28 -17.89 1.58 33.02
C GLN A 28 -18.73 2.71 32.42
N ARG A 29 -18.50 3.01 31.14
CA ARG A 29 -19.49 3.73 30.33
C ARG A 29 -20.62 2.74 30.04
N PRO A 30 -21.89 3.05 30.35
CA PRO A 30 -22.98 2.24 29.83
C PRO A 30 -22.98 2.38 28.29
N PHE A 31 -22.74 1.27 27.61
CA PHE A 31 -22.98 1.18 26.17
C PHE A 31 -24.48 1.39 25.93
N SER A 32 -24.81 2.31 25.03
CA SER A 32 -26.16 2.40 24.46
C SER A 32 -26.49 1.07 23.78
N SER A 33 -27.51 0.37 24.28
CA SER A 33 -28.07 -0.81 23.65
C SER A 33 -29.13 -0.37 22.64
N THR A 34 -28.73 -0.10 21.40
CA THR A 34 -29.70 -0.11 20.30
C THR A 34 -30.06 -1.57 20.00
N PRO A 35 -31.35 -1.95 19.93
CA PRO A 35 -31.72 -3.30 19.51
C PRO A 35 -31.23 -3.55 18.09
N LYS A 36 -30.49 -4.63 17.89
CA LYS A 36 -30.18 -5.14 16.55
C LYS A 36 -31.44 -5.79 16.00
N THR A 37 -32.11 -5.12 15.07
CA THR A 37 -33.05 -5.78 14.16
C THR A 37 -32.25 -6.75 13.30
N ALA A 38 -32.60 -8.04 13.34
CA ALA A 38 -32.08 -9.02 12.42
C ALA A 38 -32.46 -8.59 11.00
N ALA A 39 -31.49 -8.49 10.10
CA ALA A 39 -31.77 -8.36 8.68
C ALA A 39 -32.42 -9.67 8.23
N GLY A 40 -33.71 -9.62 7.89
CA GLY A 40 -34.35 -10.70 7.16
C GLY A 40 -33.74 -10.79 5.76
N ASP A 41 -33.54 -12.01 5.28
CA ASP A 41 -32.83 -12.37 4.04
C ASP A 41 -33.60 -12.02 2.75
N ASP A 42 -34.39 -10.94 2.73
CA ASP A 42 -35.34 -10.61 1.65
C ASP A 42 -35.06 -9.27 0.96
N ALA A 43 -33.78 -8.89 0.80
CA ALA A 43 -33.40 -7.66 0.09
C ALA A 43 -33.73 -7.67 -1.42
N LEU A 44 -34.14 -8.82 -1.98
CA LEU A 44 -34.51 -8.96 -3.40
C LEU A 44 -36.04 -8.95 -3.66
N SER A 45 -36.86 -9.12 -2.62
CA SER A 45 -38.33 -9.15 -2.78
C SER A 45 -38.94 -7.77 -3.01
N GLY A 46 -38.29 -6.71 -2.52
CA GLY A 46 -38.75 -5.32 -2.62
C GLY A 46 -38.52 -4.64 -3.98
N LEU A 47 -37.67 -5.20 -4.85
CA LEU A 47 -37.39 -4.61 -6.17
C LEU A 47 -38.46 -4.96 -7.22
N ASN A 48 -39.11 -6.11 -7.08
CA ASN A 48 -40.17 -6.54 -8.00
C ASN A 48 -41.47 -5.72 -7.82
N THR A 49 -41.70 -5.19 -6.61
CA THR A 49 -42.85 -4.33 -6.29
C THR A 49 -42.66 -2.88 -6.76
N LEU A 50 -41.41 -2.38 -6.84
CA LEU A 50 -41.10 -1.06 -7.41
C LEU A 50 -41.20 -1.04 -8.94
N SER A 51 -40.80 -2.12 -9.63
CA SER A 51 -40.93 -2.25 -11.09
C SER A 51 -42.40 -2.21 -11.56
N ASN A 52 -43.29 -2.88 -10.82
CA ASN A 52 -44.72 -2.92 -11.15
C ASN A 52 -45.47 -1.60 -10.91
N GLN A 53 -44.91 -0.67 -10.13
CA GLN A 53 -45.52 0.65 -9.88
C GLN A 53 -45.12 1.71 -10.92
N LEU A 54 -43.92 1.60 -11.53
CA LEU A 54 -43.46 2.52 -12.58
C LEU A 54 -44.03 2.20 -13.98
N GLY A 55 -44.62 1.02 -14.17
CA GLY A 55 -45.21 0.59 -15.46
C GLY A 55 -46.68 0.97 -15.70
N ARG A 56 -47.39 1.60 -14.75
CA ARG A 56 -48.84 1.85 -14.87
C ARG A 56 -49.25 3.25 -15.32
N ASN A 57 -48.37 4.24 -15.29
CA ASN A 57 -48.74 5.64 -15.57
C ASN A 57 -47.88 6.26 -16.67
N ASN A 58 -48.09 5.83 -17.92
CA ASN A 58 -48.07 6.69 -19.11
C ASN A 58 -48.25 5.86 -20.39
N ARG A 59 -49.47 5.87 -20.93
CA ARG A 59 -49.71 5.52 -22.34
C ARG A 59 -50.32 6.74 -23.03
N PRO A 60 -49.56 7.51 -23.82
CA PRO A 60 -50.12 8.19 -24.97
C PRO A 60 -50.20 7.22 -26.14
N ARG A 61 -51.23 7.44 -26.93
CA ARG A 61 -51.76 6.62 -28.02
C ARG A 61 -51.00 6.92 -29.31
N GLY A 62 -50.56 5.86 -30.00
CA GLY A 62 -50.37 5.82 -31.46
C GLY A 62 -49.01 6.28 -32.02
N TYR A 63 -48.24 5.33 -32.57
CA TYR A 63 -47.72 5.39 -33.95
C TYR A 63 -47.09 4.04 -34.33
N THR A 64 -47.47 3.49 -35.47
CA THR A 64 -46.84 2.35 -36.15
C THR A 64 -45.67 2.83 -37.01
N GLN A 65 -44.54 2.10 -37.03
CA GLN A 65 -43.55 2.02 -38.14
C GLN A 65 -42.46 0.98 -37.78
N THR A 66 -42.47 -0.21 -38.41
CA THR A 66 -41.69 -0.71 -39.58
C THR A 66 -40.28 -1.24 -39.28
N PRO A 67 -39.87 -2.40 -39.84
CA PRO A 67 -38.59 -3.06 -39.55
C PRO A 67 -37.48 -2.71 -40.57
N GLY A 68 -36.28 -2.38 -40.08
CA GLY A 68 -35.02 -2.50 -40.84
C GLY A 68 -34.04 -1.34 -40.74
N SER A 69 -32.87 -1.56 -40.10
CA SER A 69 -31.53 -1.45 -40.72
C SER A 69 -30.41 -1.50 -39.66
N PRO A 70 -29.24 -2.09 -40.00
CA PRO A 70 -28.09 -2.24 -39.11
C PRO A 70 -27.04 -1.11 -39.26
N SER A 71 -26.23 -0.93 -38.20
CA SER A 71 -24.98 -0.15 -38.08
C SER A 71 -25.05 1.30 -37.56
N ASP A 72 -24.89 1.44 -36.24
CA ASP A 72 -24.35 2.64 -35.59
C ASP A 72 -23.03 2.27 -34.87
N PRO A 73 -21.88 2.92 -35.16
CA PRO A 73 -20.57 2.56 -34.58
C PRO A 73 -20.33 3.08 -33.15
N TRP A 74 -21.29 3.82 -32.58
CA TRP A 74 -21.22 4.37 -31.23
C TRP A 74 -22.29 3.69 -30.37
N GLY A 75 -22.12 2.36 -30.22
CA GLY A 75 -23.09 1.48 -29.57
C GLY A 75 -23.20 1.69 -28.07
N GLY A 76 -24.04 2.63 -27.66
CA GLY A 76 -24.70 2.55 -26.36
C GLY A 76 -25.71 1.41 -26.42
N ALA A 77 -25.50 0.35 -25.63
CA ALA A 77 -26.42 -0.80 -25.60
C ALA A 77 -27.85 -0.34 -25.27
N SER A 78 -28.78 -0.60 -26.17
CA SER A 78 -30.21 -0.35 -25.92
C SER A 78 -30.68 -1.21 -24.77
N LEU A 79 -31.50 -0.65 -23.88
CA LEU A 79 -32.04 -1.35 -22.71
C LEU A 79 -32.71 -2.69 -23.06
N SER A 80 -33.25 -2.83 -24.28
CA SER A 80 -33.81 -4.08 -24.81
C SER A 80 -32.76 -5.17 -25.02
N SER A 81 -31.57 -4.83 -25.54
CA SER A 81 -30.46 -5.79 -25.72
C SER A 81 -29.82 -6.26 -24.40
N ILE A 82 -30.01 -5.50 -23.32
CA ILE A 82 -29.56 -5.86 -21.97
C ILE A 82 -30.54 -6.85 -21.32
N LEU A 83 -31.84 -6.77 -21.64
CA LEU A 83 -32.88 -7.63 -21.07
C LEU A 83 -33.00 -8.98 -21.79
N ASP A 84 -32.63 -9.05 -23.07
CA ASP A 84 -32.59 -10.30 -23.87
C ASP A 84 -31.28 -11.10 -23.69
N ALA A 85 -30.32 -10.60 -22.89
CA ALA A 85 -29.08 -11.32 -22.63
C ALA A 85 -29.34 -12.46 -21.63
N ASP A 86 -29.09 -13.70 -22.06
CA ASP A 86 -29.14 -14.89 -21.21
C ASP A 86 -28.42 -14.66 -19.88
N ALA A 87 -29.01 -15.11 -18.77
CA ALA A 87 -28.46 -14.93 -17.42
C ALA A 87 -27.01 -15.44 -17.27
N GLY A 88 -26.55 -16.36 -18.12
CA GLY A 88 -25.17 -16.85 -18.19
C GLY A 88 -24.19 -15.92 -18.94
N SER A 89 -24.68 -15.07 -19.85
CA SER A 89 -23.86 -14.11 -20.62
C SER A 89 -23.45 -12.90 -19.77
N PHE A 90 -24.35 -12.45 -18.88
CA PHE A 90 -24.06 -11.41 -17.89
C PHE A 90 -22.95 -11.82 -16.90
N LEU A 91 -22.86 -13.12 -16.59
CA LEU A 91 -21.83 -13.69 -15.73
C LEU A 91 -20.45 -13.81 -16.41
N THR A 92 -20.37 -13.70 -17.74
CA THR A 92 -19.12 -14.01 -18.45
C THR A 92 -18.39 -12.75 -18.91
N SER A 93 -19.06 -11.79 -19.53
CA SER A 93 -18.39 -10.62 -20.13
C SER A 93 -18.20 -9.45 -19.16
N GLN A 94 -19.23 -9.07 -18.41
CA GLN A 94 -19.13 -8.01 -17.40
C GLN A 94 -18.46 -8.49 -16.11
N PHE A 95 -18.64 -9.77 -15.75
CA PHE A 95 -17.94 -10.35 -14.61
C PHE A 95 -16.46 -10.60 -14.91
N ALA A 96 -16.04 -11.04 -16.11
CA ALA A 96 -14.60 -11.14 -16.42
C ALA A 96 -13.92 -9.76 -16.43
N ASN A 97 -14.60 -8.71 -16.90
CA ASN A 97 -14.10 -7.35 -16.85
C ASN A 97 -14.08 -6.76 -15.43
N ASN A 98 -15.03 -7.14 -14.55
CA ASN A 98 -15.02 -6.75 -13.12
C ASN A 98 -14.15 -7.66 -12.24
N LEU A 99 -13.88 -8.91 -12.62
CA LEU A 99 -12.87 -9.80 -12.03
C LEU A 99 -11.45 -9.35 -12.38
N ASN A 100 -11.31 -8.46 -13.36
CA ASN A 100 -10.11 -7.67 -13.56
C ASN A 100 -9.95 -6.55 -12.49
N LEU A 101 -10.38 -6.82 -11.25
CA LEU A 101 -9.91 -6.14 -10.04
C LEU A 101 -8.36 -6.22 -9.91
N ASN A 102 -7.73 -7.17 -10.60
CA ASN A 102 -6.28 -7.20 -10.78
C ASN A 102 -5.75 -6.00 -11.57
N SER A 103 -6.52 -5.38 -12.47
CA SER A 103 -6.07 -4.17 -13.19
C SER A 103 -5.93 -2.94 -12.30
N ALA A 104 -6.75 -2.82 -11.26
CA ALA A 104 -6.57 -1.75 -10.27
C ALA A 104 -5.28 -1.93 -9.45
N ALA A 105 -4.88 -3.18 -9.15
CA ALA A 105 -3.62 -3.50 -8.47
C ALA A 105 -2.38 -3.49 -9.40
N ILE A 106 -2.58 -3.62 -10.71
CA ILE A 106 -1.54 -3.41 -11.73
C ILE A 106 -1.17 -1.92 -11.83
N ASP A 107 -2.08 -1.02 -11.42
CA ASP A 107 -1.88 0.42 -11.60
C ASP A 107 -1.04 1.09 -10.51
N LEU A 108 -0.86 0.45 -9.33
CA LEU A 108 -0.04 1.05 -8.29
C LEU A 108 1.45 1.01 -8.66
N PRO A 109 2.14 2.16 -8.61
CA PRO A 109 3.55 2.22 -8.96
C PRO A 109 4.40 1.46 -7.93
N HIS A 110 5.45 0.82 -8.42
CA HIS A 110 6.55 0.39 -7.57
C HIS A 110 7.19 1.62 -6.94
N LYS A 111 7.77 1.48 -5.74
CA LYS A 111 8.42 2.58 -5.05
C LYS A 111 9.91 2.31 -4.91
N LEU A 112 10.72 3.26 -5.38
CA LEU A 112 12.14 3.32 -5.11
C LEU A 112 12.39 4.35 -4.00
N HIS A 113 12.54 3.86 -2.77
CA HIS A 113 12.85 4.71 -1.63
C HIS A 113 14.36 4.99 -1.56
N VAL A 114 14.71 6.27 -1.56
CA VAL A 114 16.08 6.74 -1.36
C VAL A 114 16.12 7.55 -0.08
N TYR A 115 16.67 6.95 0.98
CA TYR A 115 16.86 7.60 2.27
C TYR A 115 18.31 8.00 2.47
N ALA A 116 18.59 9.28 2.25
CA ALA A 116 19.92 9.88 2.34
C ALA A 116 20.07 10.64 3.66
N THR A 117 20.88 10.10 4.58
CA THR A 117 21.26 10.75 5.84
C THR A 117 22.64 11.38 5.72
N LYS A 118 23.06 12.15 6.73
CA LYS A 118 24.42 12.71 6.80
C LYS A 118 25.52 11.63 6.78
N HIS A 119 25.24 10.42 7.27
CA HIS A 119 26.28 9.41 7.55
C HIS A 119 26.08 8.11 6.77
N ASN A 120 25.00 7.98 6.01
CA ASN A 120 24.68 6.78 5.25
C ASN A 120 23.57 7.06 4.23
N THR A 121 23.50 6.22 3.21
CA THR A 121 22.42 6.18 2.23
C THR A 121 21.82 4.79 2.17
N HIS A 122 20.49 4.73 2.18
CA HIS A 122 19.72 3.50 2.07
C HIS A 122 18.85 3.58 0.84
N ILE A 123 18.86 2.52 0.02
CA ILE A 123 18.00 2.38 -1.14
C ILE A 123 17.15 1.13 -0.94
N THR A 124 15.84 1.30 -1.02
CA THR A 124 14.88 0.22 -0.86
C THR A 124 13.93 0.21 -2.04
N PHE A 125 13.88 -0.90 -2.75
CA PHE A 125 12.98 -1.13 -3.87
C PHE A 125 11.82 -2.01 -3.42
N VAL A 126 10.60 -1.52 -3.60
CA VAL A 126 9.38 -2.06 -3.00
C VAL A 126 8.32 -2.27 -4.07
N GLN A 127 7.68 -3.43 -4.04
CA GLN A 127 6.52 -3.74 -4.86
C GLN A 127 5.25 -3.12 -4.23
N PRO A 128 4.29 -2.61 -5.01
CA PRO A 128 2.98 -2.22 -4.47
C PRO A 128 2.38 -3.37 -3.65
N ALA A 129 1.71 -3.02 -2.56
CA ALA A 129 1.08 -3.97 -1.67
C ALA A 129 0.06 -4.82 -2.44
N ARG A 130 0.40 -6.10 -2.65
CA ARG A 130 -0.52 -7.14 -3.12
C ARG A 130 -0.75 -8.13 -1.98
N PRO A 131 -1.93 -8.76 -1.89
CA PRO A 131 -2.14 -9.83 -0.91
C PRO A 131 -1.09 -10.92 -1.12
N ALA A 132 -0.56 -11.49 -0.03
CA ALA A 132 0.59 -12.41 -0.07
C ALA A 132 0.38 -13.61 -1.02
N SER A 133 -0.87 -14.02 -1.23
CA SER A 133 -1.29 -15.06 -2.18
C SER A 133 -0.97 -14.76 -3.64
N GLN A 134 -0.73 -13.49 -3.99
CA GLN A 134 -0.46 -13.00 -5.35
C GLN A 134 0.98 -12.49 -5.54
N THR A 135 1.83 -12.61 -4.52
CA THR A 135 3.21 -12.11 -4.54
C THR A 135 4.17 -13.28 -4.68
N ALA A 136 4.86 -13.40 -5.82
CA ALA A 136 5.74 -14.54 -6.11
C ALA A 136 6.90 -14.69 -5.10
N SER A 137 7.34 -13.60 -4.45
CA SER A 137 8.40 -13.61 -3.43
C SER A 137 7.93 -14.02 -2.03
N SER A 138 6.62 -14.15 -1.78
CA SER A 138 6.09 -14.46 -0.44
C SER A 138 6.24 -15.94 -0.06
N GLY A 139 6.37 -16.84 -1.05
CA GLY A 139 6.40 -18.30 -0.84
C GLY A 139 5.10 -18.89 -0.27
N ILE A 140 4.02 -18.10 -0.18
CA ILE A 140 2.75 -18.49 0.46
C ILE A 140 1.70 -18.69 -0.64
N SER A 141 1.22 -19.92 -0.79
CA SER A 141 0.11 -20.25 -1.69
C SER A 141 -1.21 -19.76 -1.10
N GLY A 142 -2.12 -19.25 -1.94
CA GLY A 142 -3.40 -18.69 -1.50
C GLY A 142 -4.31 -19.66 -0.74
N THR A 143 -4.02 -20.97 -0.78
CA THR A 143 -4.76 -22.02 -0.08
C THR A 143 -4.31 -22.28 1.36
N SER A 144 -3.14 -21.79 1.78
CA SER A 144 -2.57 -22.00 3.13
C SER A 144 -2.25 -20.72 3.89
N ALA A 145 -2.64 -19.55 3.36
CA ALA A 145 -2.38 -18.26 3.97
C ALA A 145 -3.21 -18.07 5.26
N SER A 146 -2.54 -17.77 6.38
CA SER A 146 -3.23 -17.38 7.61
C SER A 146 -3.87 -15.99 7.45
N ALA A 147 -4.89 -15.67 8.25
CA ALA A 147 -5.53 -14.34 8.23
C ALA A 147 -4.53 -13.19 8.47
N SER A 148 -3.43 -13.45 9.19
CA SER A 148 -2.31 -12.52 9.37
C SER A 148 -1.46 -12.32 8.11
N ASP A 149 -1.29 -13.35 7.28
CA ASP A 149 -0.52 -13.28 6.03
C ASP A 149 -1.25 -12.51 4.94
N LEU A 150 -2.59 -12.58 4.92
CA LEU A 150 -3.42 -11.76 4.04
C LEU A 150 -3.34 -10.26 4.35
N LYS A 151 -3.08 -9.92 5.63
CA LYS A 151 -2.93 -8.53 6.10
C LYS A 151 -1.51 -7.98 5.93
N LYS A 152 -0.52 -8.84 5.71
CA LYS A 152 0.88 -8.44 5.56
C LYS A 152 1.06 -7.77 4.20
N GLN A 153 1.17 -6.45 4.22
CA GLN A 153 1.36 -5.63 3.04
C GLN A 153 2.68 -4.88 3.13
N ILE A 154 3.38 -4.79 1.99
CA ILE A 154 4.78 -4.38 1.76
C ILE A 154 5.72 -5.59 1.72
N ASP A 155 5.96 -6.06 0.49
CA ASP A 155 7.09 -6.95 0.19
C ASP A 155 8.26 -6.12 -0.33
N VAL A 156 9.41 -6.24 0.33
CA VAL A 156 10.62 -5.49 0.01
C VAL A 156 11.49 -6.36 -0.89
N LEU A 157 11.63 -5.96 -2.15
CA LEU A 157 12.39 -6.73 -3.13
C LEU A 157 13.89 -6.62 -2.90
N ILE A 158 14.37 -5.40 -2.66
CA ILE A 158 15.78 -5.10 -2.43
C ILE A 158 15.87 -4.02 -1.36
N SER A 159 16.71 -4.24 -0.34
CA SER A 159 17.03 -3.22 0.66
C SER A 159 18.52 -3.23 0.91
N LEU A 160 19.21 -2.21 0.42
CA LEU A 160 20.66 -2.09 0.51
C LEU A 160 21.07 -0.73 1.06
N SER A 161 22.24 -0.69 1.68
CA SER A 161 22.88 0.53 2.16
C SER A 161 24.33 0.59 1.70
N THR A 162 24.96 1.76 1.79
CA THR A 162 26.37 1.89 1.36
C THR A 162 27.29 0.99 2.20
N GLY A 163 26.89 0.65 3.42
CA GLY A 163 27.61 -0.31 4.27
C GLY A 163 27.64 -1.75 3.70
N ASN A 164 26.65 -2.15 2.89
CA ASN A 164 26.62 -3.48 2.26
C ASN A 164 27.70 -3.62 1.17
N LEU A 165 28.09 -2.53 0.53
CA LEU A 165 29.17 -2.50 -0.47
C LEU A 165 30.58 -2.50 0.16
N GLY A 166 30.68 -2.48 1.49
CA GLY A 166 31.95 -2.53 2.21
C GLY A 166 32.43 -1.19 2.78
N PHE A 167 31.75 -0.07 2.49
CA PHE A 167 32.10 1.22 3.08
C PHE A 167 31.97 1.19 4.61
N ARG A 168 33.01 1.64 5.33
CA ARG A 168 33.06 1.62 6.80
C ARG A 168 33.08 3.05 7.37
N LYS A 169 32.42 3.22 8.51
CA LYS A 169 32.43 4.45 9.33
C LYS A 169 32.10 5.69 8.49
N ALA A 170 32.97 6.71 8.53
CA ALA A 170 32.76 7.99 7.87
C ALA A 170 32.59 7.87 6.35
N GLY A 171 33.22 6.87 5.71
CA GLY A 171 33.14 6.67 4.27
C GLY A 171 31.74 6.33 3.75
N ARG A 172 30.78 5.97 4.61
CA ARG A 172 29.41 5.63 4.21
C ARG A 172 28.55 6.83 3.80
N GLY A 173 28.91 8.02 4.29
CA GLY A 173 28.18 9.27 4.04
C GLY A 173 28.71 10.06 2.84
N SER A 174 29.74 9.55 2.15
CA SER A 174 30.32 10.23 0.99
C SER A 174 29.37 10.16 -0.23
N TYR A 175 29.55 11.11 -1.13
CA TYR A 175 28.86 11.13 -2.41
C TYR A 175 29.15 9.88 -3.25
N ASP A 176 30.42 9.51 -3.36
CA ASP A 176 30.89 8.34 -4.12
C ASP A 176 30.28 7.03 -3.59
N ALA A 177 30.21 6.84 -2.27
CA ALA A 177 29.58 5.66 -1.69
C ALA A 177 28.08 5.57 -2.04
N GLY A 178 27.38 6.70 -2.06
CA GLY A 178 25.99 6.78 -2.53
C GLY A 178 25.85 6.47 -4.02
N TYR A 179 26.81 6.91 -4.83
CA TYR A 179 26.83 6.65 -6.26
C TYR A 179 27.03 5.15 -6.55
N GLN A 180 28.06 4.54 -5.98
CA GLN A 180 28.31 3.11 -6.15
C GLN A 180 27.15 2.23 -5.68
N LEU A 181 26.48 2.61 -4.57
CA LEU A 181 25.26 1.92 -4.12
C LEU A 181 24.14 2.01 -5.15
N GLY A 182 23.90 3.21 -5.70
CA GLY A 182 22.87 3.40 -6.73
C GLY A 182 23.15 2.55 -7.97
N ALA A 183 24.38 2.59 -8.48
CA ALA A 183 24.83 1.80 -9.63
C ALA A 183 24.59 0.30 -9.40
N PHE A 184 24.99 -0.18 -8.21
CA PHE A 184 24.84 -1.56 -7.82
C PHE A 184 23.37 -1.98 -7.73
N VAL A 185 22.49 -1.15 -7.16
CA VAL A 185 21.05 -1.44 -7.08
C VAL A 185 20.42 -1.47 -8.47
N MET A 186 20.76 -0.53 -9.36
CA MET A 186 20.26 -0.52 -10.74
C MET A 186 20.67 -1.78 -11.48
N LYS A 187 21.93 -2.20 -11.32
CA LYS A 187 22.46 -3.45 -11.88
C LYS A 187 21.71 -4.67 -11.34
N GLN A 188 21.48 -4.74 -10.02
CA GLN A 188 20.72 -5.84 -9.42
C GLN A 188 19.26 -5.93 -9.91
N ILE A 189 18.60 -4.79 -10.14
CA ILE A 189 17.23 -4.75 -10.67
C ILE A 189 17.20 -5.33 -12.10
N GLN A 190 18.23 -5.05 -12.90
CA GLN A 190 18.37 -5.59 -14.26
C GLN A 190 18.68 -7.10 -14.23
N GLU A 191 19.66 -7.52 -13.43
CA GLU A 191 20.09 -8.93 -13.32
C GLU A 191 18.98 -9.84 -12.77
N LYS A 192 18.21 -9.37 -11.78
CA LYS A 192 17.08 -10.13 -11.23
C LYS A 192 15.86 -10.16 -12.16
N GLY A 193 15.89 -9.48 -13.30
CA GLY A 193 14.79 -9.45 -14.25
C GLY A 193 13.55 -8.68 -13.76
N MET A 194 13.62 -8.00 -12.62
CA MET A 194 12.52 -7.26 -12.01
C MET A 194 12.03 -6.12 -12.91
N LEU A 195 12.86 -5.67 -13.86
CA LEU A 195 12.49 -4.61 -14.79
C LEU A 195 11.27 -4.98 -15.65
N ARG A 196 11.02 -6.26 -15.93
CA ARG A 196 9.84 -6.67 -16.72
C ARG A 196 8.53 -6.28 -16.03
N ASP A 197 8.46 -6.51 -14.72
CA ASP A 197 7.24 -6.34 -13.91
C ASP A 197 6.95 -4.87 -13.54
N VAL A 198 7.92 -3.98 -13.70
CA VAL A 198 7.83 -2.58 -13.24
C VAL A 198 7.19 -1.68 -14.28
N HIS A 199 5.87 -1.64 -14.40
CA HIS A 199 5.23 -0.77 -15.39
C HIS A 199 5.28 0.73 -15.02
N LYS A 200 5.05 1.04 -13.75
CA LYS A 200 5.13 2.40 -13.19
C LYS A 200 6.04 2.41 -11.97
N LEU A 201 6.86 3.45 -11.86
CA LEU A 201 7.80 3.64 -10.75
C LEU A 201 7.69 5.05 -10.17
N GLU A 202 7.58 5.14 -8.85
CA GLU A 202 7.66 6.36 -8.08
C GLU A 202 8.99 6.40 -7.32
N VAL A 203 9.76 7.47 -7.50
CA VAL A 203 11.01 7.68 -6.76
C VAL A 203 10.72 8.53 -5.54
N VAL A 204 10.92 7.96 -4.35
CA VAL A 204 10.66 8.64 -3.07
C VAL A 204 11.98 9.04 -2.44
N LEU A 205 12.29 10.34 -2.46
CA LEU A 205 13.48 10.92 -1.85
C LEU A 205 13.20 11.30 -0.40
N ARG A 206 14.11 10.96 0.52
CA ARG A 206 14.03 11.35 1.92
C ARG A 206 15.39 11.74 2.46
N GLY A 207 15.45 12.92 3.06
CA GLY A 207 16.67 13.50 3.61
C GLY A 207 17.44 14.32 2.58
N PHE A 208 18.48 15.00 3.06
CA PHE A 208 19.33 15.91 2.27
C PHE A 208 20.82 15.53 2.41
N GLY A 209 21.12 14.25 2.57
CA GLY A 209 22.51 13.76 2.55
C GLY A 209 23.09 13.71 1.14
N ALA A 210 24.42 13.65 1.01
CA ALA A 210 25.13 13.64 -0.27
C ALA A 210 24.67 12.50 -1.21
N GLY A 211 24.25 11.36 -0.66
CA GLY A 211 23.74 10.25 -1.45
C GLY A 211 22.44 10.53 -2.22
N ARG A 212 21.66 11.55 -1.83
CA ARG A 212 20.46 11.95 -2.58
C ARG A 212 20.83 12.47 -3.96
N GLU A 213 21.83 13.34 -4.03
CA GLU A 213 22.32 13.90 -5.28
C GLU A 213 22.98 12.82 -6.12
N ALA A 214 23.77 11.94 -5.49
CA ALA A 214 24.42 10.82 -6.17
C ALA A 214 23.42 9.92 -6.89
N VAL A 215 22.36 9.48 -6.20
CA VAL A 215 21.31 8.64 -6.79
C VAL A 215 20.51 9.39 -7.85
N SER A 216 20.27 10.69 -7.65
CA SER A 216 19.60 11.52 -8.67
C SER A 216 20.41 11.59 -9.97
N LYS A 217 21.75 11.71 -9.88
CA LYS A 217 22.61 11.70 -11.08
C LYS A 217 22.63 10.33 -11.76
N ILE A 218 22.58 9.24 -11.01
CA ILE A 218 22.52 7.87 -11.58
C ILE A 218 21.23 7.65 -12.35
N LEU A 219 20.10 8.07 -11.78
CA LEU A 219 18.79 7.97 -12.43
C LEU A 219 18.76 8.76 -13.76
N LEU A 220 19.47 9.88 -13.82
CA LEU A 220 19.60 10.70 -15.04
C LEU A 220 20.68 10.19 -16.00
N GLY A 221 21.68 9.46 -15.49
CA GLY A 221 22.80 8.91 -16.24
C GLY A 221 22.47 7.62 -17.00
N SER A 222 23.52 6.94 -17.47
CA SER A 222 23.42 5.70 -18.26
C SER A 222 22.97 4.49 -17.44
N GLU A 223 23.44 4.38 -16.19
CA GLU A 223 23.12 3.27 -15.28
C GLU A 223 21.62 3.16 -14.97
N GLY A 224 20.94 4.31 -14.88
CA GLY A 224 19.50 4.42 -14.64
C GLY A 224 18.64 4.44 -15.91
N ALA A 225 19.23 4.41 -17.12
CA ALA A 225 18.50 4.65 -18.37
C ALA A 225 17.31 3.70 -18.60
N ALA A 226 17.48 2.42 -18.22
CA ALA A 226 16.45 1.41 -18.34
C ALA A 226 15.26 1.66 -17.39
N LEU A 227 15.54 2.15 -16.19
CA LEU A 227 14.53 2.44 -15.17
C LEU A 227 13.86 3.80 -15.39
N ARG A 228 14.61 4.78 -15.91
CA ARG A 228 14.16 6.16 -16.15
C ARG A 228 12.88 6.26 -16.97
N ARG A 229 12.71 5.37 -17.96
CA ARG A 229 11.52 5.35 -18.84
C ARG A 229 10.24 4.96 -18.10
N ARG A 230 10.34 4.29 -16.95
CA ARG A 230 9.21 3.81 -16.14
C ARG A 230 8.88 4.74 -14.97
N ILE A 231 9.70 5.78 -14.73
CA ILE A 231 9.48 6.75 -13.65
C ILE A 231 8.28 7.63 -14.01
N THR A 232 7.22 7.54 -13.22
CA THR A 232 6.01 8.36 -13.38
C THR A 232 6.05 9.62 -12.52
N SER A 233 6.63 9.52 -11.32
CA SER A 233 6.66 10.62 -10.37
C SER A 233 7.89 10.58 -9.46
N VAL A 234 8.29 11.77 -8.98
CA VAL A 234 9.34 11.96 -7.99
C VAL A 234 8.73 12.68 -6.81
N VAL A 235 8.81 12.07 -5.63
CA VAL A 235 8.18 12.56 -4.41
C VAL A 235 9.25 12.80 -3.36
N ASP A 236 9.27 13.98 -2.74
CA ASP A 236 10.08 14.24 -1.54
C ASP A 236 9.23 13.94 -0.29
N ALA A 237 9.64 12.93 0.47
CA ALA A 237 9.02 12.50 1.72
C ALA A 237 9.92 12.81 2.94
N THR A 238 10.68 13.90 2.90
CA THR A 238 11.41 14.44 4.06
C THR A 238 10.45 14.72 5.21
N ARG A 239 10.74 14.15 6.39
CA ARG A 239 9.87 14.27 7.56
C ARG A 239 10.16 15.57 8.30
N LEU A 240 9.15 16.43 8.37
CA LEU A 240 9.13 17.62 9.21
C LEU A 240 8.14 17.41 10.36
N LYS A 241 8.46 17.93 11.55
CA LYS A 241 7.57 17.87 12.73
C LYS A 241 6.97 19.24 12.99
N GLN A 242 5.68 19.30 13.25
CA GLN A 242 4.99 20.49 13.77
C GLN A 242 4.97 20.39 15.30
N GLY A 243 5.79 21.18 15.99
CA GLY A 243 5.78 21.28 17.47
C GLY A 243 6.18 20.02 18.28
N GLY A 244 6.42 18.87 17.65
CA GLY A 244 6.70 17.57 18.29
C GLY A 244 7.92 17.51 19.25
N PRO A 245 8.46 16.32 19.58
CA PRO A 245 9.41 16.15 20.69
C PRO A 245 10.63 17.07 20.57
N ARG A 246 11.08 17.66 21.68
CA ARG A 246 12.23 18.60 21.70
C ARG A 246 13.48 17.99 21.06
N SER A 247 14.12 18.73 20.16
CA SER A 247 15.39 18.32 19.53
C SER A 247 16.54 18.32 20.54
N LYS A 248 17.59 17.53 20.26
CA LYS A 248 18.84 17.57 21.05
C LYS A 248 19.39 19.00 21.10
N LYS A 249 19.96 19.37 22.24
CA LYS A 249 20.57 20.70 22.44
C LYS A 249 21.63 20.98 21.35
N PRO A 250 21.76 22.23 20.87
CA PRO A 250 22.85 22.62 19.97
C PRO A 250 24.21 22.20 20.51
N ARG A 251 25.08 21.72 19.63
CA ARG A 251 26.45 21.32 20.00
C ARG A 251 27.35 22.55 20.01
N ARG A 252 28.24 22.63 21.00
CA ARG A 252 29.33 23.61 21.05
C ARG A 252 30.53 22.99 20.34
N LEU A 253 30.78 23.36 19.09
CA LEU A 253 31.81 22.73 18.24
C LEU A 253 33.04 23.60 17.99
N GLY A 254 33.16 24.75 18.68
CA GLY A 254 34.19 25.76 18.41
C GLY A 254 33.59 26.85 17.55
#